data_AF-A0A925TZ58-F1
#
_entry.id   AF-A0A925TZ58-F1
#
_cell.length_a   1.000
_cell.length_b   1.000
_cell.length_c   1.000
_cell.angle_alpha   90.00
_cell.angle_beta   90.00
_cell.angle_gamma   90.00
#
_symmetry.space_group_name_H-M   'P 1'
#
loop_
_entity.id
_entity.type
_entity.pdbx_description
1 polymer ?
#
loop_
_entity_poly.entity_id
_entity_poly.type
_entity_poly.pdbx_seq_one_letter_code
_entity_poly.pdbx_strand_id
1 'polypeptide(L)'
;NDEFAKWGRENQKNFFYYCIHFYREIILLQAGAGTLNRLTDVEIKMAEGLSKVLSIDKTSAIVGLIDKGIYFIERNANAKIMIAYLSSQIMRVVHEQNMQQYEKPFFSEWNV
;
A
#
# COMPACT_ATOMS: atom_id res chain seq x y z
N ASN A 1 -3.06 17.40 -6.10
CA ASN A 1 -3.26 16.83 -7.44
C ASN A 1 -4.51 15.95 -7.36
N ASP A 2 -5.62 16.35 -8.00
CA ASP A 2 -6.95 15.71 -7.88
C ASP A 2 -7.20 14.61 -8.94
N GLU A 3 -6.18 14.28 -9.73
CA GLU A 3 -6.27 13.39 -10.90
C GLU A 3 -6.87 12.01 -10.57
N PHE A 4 -6.40 11.35 -9.51
CA PHE A 4 -6.89 10.02 -9.12
C PHE A 4 -8.41 10.02 -8.83
N ALA A 5 -8.92 11.07 -8.21
CA ALA A 5 -10.34 11.19 -7.87
C ALA A 5 -11.22 11.38 -9.12
N LYS A 6 -10.65 11.84 -10.23
CA LYS A 6 -11.34 11.97 -11.53
C LYS A 6 -11.37 10.66 -12.31
N TRP A 7 -10.55 9.68 -11.95
CA TRP A 7 -10.53 8.39 -12.64
C TRP A 7 -11.80 7.59 -12.38
N GLY A 8 -12.20 6.78 -13.36
CA GLY A 8 -13.24 5.76 -13.14
C GLY A 8 -12.78 4.69 -12.15
N ARG A 9 -13.73 4.04 -11.48
CA ARG A 9 -13.47 3.03 -10.44
C ARG A 9 -12.55 1.89 -10.90
N GLU A 10 -12.73 1.40 -12.13
CA GLU A 10 -11.86 0.35 -12.69
C GLU A 10 -10.41 0.83 -12.82
N ASN A 11 -10.18 2.06 -13.28
CA ASN A 11 -8.82 2.61 -13.39
C ASN A 11 -8.19 2.83 -12.00
N GLN A 12 -8.98 3.23 -11.01
CA GLN A 12 -8.52 3.33 -9.62
C GLN A 12 -8.11 1.96 -9.06
N LYS A 13 -8.93 0.92 -9.28
CA LYS A 13 -8.59 -0.46 -8.88
C LYS A 13 -7.37 -0.98 -9.61
N ASN A 14 -7.28 -0.79 -10.93
CA ASN A 14 -6.13 -1.20 -11.73
C ASN A 14 -4.83 -0.59 -11.23
N PHE A 15 -4.87 0.69 -10.82
CA PHE A 15 -3.73 1.34 -10.19
C PHE A 15 -3.34 0.65 -8.87
N PHE A 16 -4.30 0.35 -8.00
CA PHE A 16 -4.01 -0.37 -6.74
C PHE A 16 -3.53 -1.80 -6.96
N TYR A 17 -4.07 -2.53 -7.94
CA TYR A 17 -3.55 -3.84 -8.33
C TYR A 17 -2.09 -3.74 -8.79
N TYR A 18 -1.77 -2.76 -9.62
CA TYR A 18 -0.39 -2.49 -10.02
C TYR A 18 0.50 -2.18 -8.81
N CYS A 19 0.04 -1.36 -7.86
CA CYS A 19 0.79 -1.11 -6.63
C CYS A 19 1.03 -2.40 -5.82
N ILE A 20 0.02 -3.27 -5.69
CA ILE A 20 0.18 -4.58 -5.01
C ILE A 20 1.23 -5.43 -5.72
N HIS A 21 1.19 -5.50 -7.05
CA HIS A 21 2.21 -6.21 -7.82
C HIS A 21 3.61 -5.63 -7.55
N PHE A 22 3.77 -4.31 -7.64
CA PHE A 22 5.04 -3.64 -7.37
C PHE A 22 5.59 -3.92 -5.95
N TYR A 23 4.75 -3.86 -4.92
CA TYR A 23 5.18 -4.15 -3.55
C TYR A 23 5.51 -5.63 -3.33
N ARG A 24 4.87 -6.56 -4.05
CA ARG A 24 5.27 -7.98 -4.05
C ARG A 24 6.67 -8.17 -4.63
N GLU A 25 7.01 -7.46 -5.71
CA GLU A 25 8.36 -7.48 -6.27
C GLU A 25 9.40 -6.94 -5.28
N ILE A 26 9.05 -5.92 -4.48
CA ILE A 26 9.90 -5.45 -3.37
C ILE A 26 10.13 -6.57 -2.34
N ILE A 27 9.09 -7.31 -1.95
CA ILE A 27 9.23 -8.44 -1.01
C ILE A 27 10.15 -9.52 -1.60
N LEU A 28 10.04 -9.82 -2.89
CA LEU A 28 10.93 -10.77 -3.56
C LEU A 28 12.39 -10.30 -3.55
N LEU A 29 12.64 -9.00 -3.79
CA LEU A 29 13.97 -8.40 -3.67
C LEU A 29 14.51 -8.51 -2.23
N GLN A 30 13.68 -8.21 -1.23
CA GLN A 30 14.05 -8.32 0.19
C GLN A 30 14.37 -9.77 0.60
N ALA A 31 13.72 -10.76 -0.01
CA ALA A 31 13.97 -12.18 0.21
C ALA A 31 15.20 -12.73 -0.54
N GLY A 32 15.93 -11.91 -1.29
CA GLY A 32 17.10 -12.33 -2.07
C GLY A 32 16.78 -13.03 -3.39
N ALA A 33 15.52 -13.02 -3.82
CA ALA A 33 15.04 -13.67 -5.06
C ALA A 33 14.96 -12.69 -6.25
N GLY A 34 15.86 -11.70 -6.31
CA GLY A 34 15.80 -10.59 -7.27
C GLY A 34 15.92 -10.98 -8.74
N THR A 35 16.45 -12.17 -9.05
CA THR A 35 16.55 -12.70 -10.43
C THR A 35 15.19 -13.07 -11.04
N LEU A 36 14.13 -13.15 -10.24
CA LEU A 36 12.77 -13.45 -10.68
C LEU A 36 11.90 -12.20 -10.85
N ASN A 37 12.47 -11.00 -10.64
CA ASN A 37 11.67 -9.80 -10.66
C ASN A 37 11.15 -9.48 -12.07
N ARG A 38 9.97 -8.84 -12.14
CA ARG A 38 9.32 -8.43 -13.40
C ARG A 38 9.28 -6.92 -13.57
N LEU A 39 10.10 -6.21 -12.81
CA LEU A 39 10.15 -4.76 -12.79
C LEU A 39 10.94 -4.22 -13.99
N THR A 40 10.50 -3.07 -14.51
CA THR A 40 11.28 -2.28 -15.46
C THR A 40 12.53 -1.68 -14.79
N ASP A 41 13.53 -1.28 -15.57
CA ASP A 41 14.77 -0.68 -15.05
C ASP A 41 14.54 0.54 -14.13
N VAL A 42 13.49 1.32 -14.42
CA VAL A 42 13.10 2.49 -13.61
C VAL A 42 12.51 2.05 -12.27
N GLU A 43 11.63 1.05 -12.29
CA GLU A 43 10.99 0.49 -11.11
C GLU A 43 11.98 -0.23 -10.20
N ILE A 44 12.99 -0.90 -10.75
CA ILE A 44 14.03 -1.59 -9.96
C ILE A 44 14.74 -0.62 -9.01
N LYS A 45 15.17 0.55 -9.51
CA LYS A 45 15.85 1.55 -8.66
C LYS A 45 14.96 2.05 -7.53
N MET A 46 13.67 2.24 -7.81
CA MET A 46 12.69 2.65 -6.79
C MET A 46 12.48 1.53 -5.77
N ALA A 47 12.33 0.29 -6.23
CA ALA A 47 12.14 -0.89 -5.40
C ALA A 47 13.36 -1.16 -4.49
N GLU A 48 14.58 -0.99 -4.99
CA GLU A 48 15.82 -1.08 -4.21
C GLU A 48 15.94 0.04 -3.16
N GLY A 49 15.45 1.24 -3.47
CA GLY A 49 15.38 2.34 -2.49
C GLY A 49 14.41 2.01 -1.35
N LEU A 50 13.23 1.49 -1.70
CA LEU A 50 12.19 1.11 -0.74
C LEU A 50 12.58 -0.11 0.09
N SER A 51 13.26 -1.10 -0.50
CA SER A 51 13.70 -2.31 0.21
C SER A 51 14.72 -2.03 1.32
N LYS A 52 15.46 -0.92 1.23
CA LYS A 52 16.38 -0.42 2.27
C LYS A 52 15.68 0.28 3.42
N VAL A 53 14.47 0.81 3.20
CA VAL A 53 13.72 1.61 4.18
C VAL A 53 12.63 0.78 4.87
N LEU A 54 12.01 -0.14 4.15
CA LEU A 54 10.93 -0.99 4.64
C LEU A 54 11.48 -2.37 5.03
N SER A 55 10.94 -2.95 6.09
CA SER A 55 11.08 -4.39 6.36
C SER A 55 10.01 -5.17 5.59
N ILE A 56 10.17 -6.49 5.43
CA ILE A 56 9.16 -7.35 4.78
C ILE A 56 7.78 -7.19 5.45
N ASP A 57 7.74 -7.11 6.78
CA ASP A 57 6.48 -6.96 7.50
C ASP A 57 5.80 -5.61 7.22
N LYS A 58 6.57 -4.52 7.19
CA LYS A 58 6.05 -3.19 6.82
C LYS A 58 5.55 -3.17 5.38
N THR A 59 6.29 -3.78 4.46
CA THR A 59 5.89 -3.92 3.06
C THR A 59 4.58 -4.70 2.95
N SER A 60 4.43 -5.80 3.69
CA SER A 60 3.23 -6.63 3.71
C SER A 60 2.02 -5.89 4.30
N ALA A 61 2.22 -5.10 5.34
CA ALA A 61 1.17 -4.25 5.91
C ALA A 61 0.69 -3.17 4.92
N ILE A 62 1.60 -2.56 4.16
CA ILE A 62 1.24 -1.62 3.09
C ILE A 62 0.41 -2.30 2.00
N VAL A 63 0.78 -3.52 1.59
CA VAL A 63 -0.02 -4.31 0.63
C VAL A 63 -1.44 -4.52 1.15
N GLY A 64 -1.61 -4.88 2.43
CA GLY A 64 -2.93 -5.04 3.04
C GLY A 64 -3.75 -3.73 3.06
N LEU A 65 -3.10 -2.58 3.27
CA LEU A 65 -3.77 -1.27 3.18
C LEU A 65 -4.24 -0.96 1.76
N ILE A 66 -3.43 -1.27 0.74
CA ILE A 66 -3.80 -1.06 -0.66
C ILE A 66 -4.98 -1.97 -1.05
N ASP A 67 -4.94 -3.24 -0.65
CA ASP A 67 -6.04 -4.19 -0.85
C ASP A 67 -7.34 -3.72 -0.20
N LYS A 68 -7.27 -3.18 1.02
CA LYS A 68 -8.40 -2.51 1.67
C LYS A 68 -8.91 -1.30 0.88
N GLY A 69 -8.02 -0.57 0.21
CA GLY A 69 -8.37 0.50 -0.71
C GLY A 69 -9.22 0.00 -1.89
N ILE A 70 -8.90 -1.17 -2.44
CA ILE A 70 -9.69 -1.80 -3.51
C ILE A 70 -11.10 -2.12 -3.00
N TYR A 71 -11.22 -2.73 -1.81
CA TYR A 71 -12.52 -2.99 -1.17
C TYR A 71 -13.35 -1.70 -1.00
N PHE A 72 -12.72 -0.60 -0.58
CA PHE A 72 -13.41 0.69 -0.45
C PHE A 72 -13.93 1.23 -1.78
N ILE A 73 -13.18 1.08 -2.88
CA ILE A 73 -13.64 1.47 -4.22
C ILE A 73 -14.88 0.66 -4.63
N GLU A 74 -14.89 -0.65 -4.37
CA GLU A 74 -16.01 -1.54 -4.68
C GLU A 74 -17.27 -1.19 -3.89
N ARG A 75 -17.11 -0.65 -2.68
CA ARG A 75 -18.21 -0.14 -1.84
C ARG A 75 -18.58 1.31 -2.14
N ASN A 76 -18.07 1.89 -3.23
CA ASN A 76 -18.33 3.26 -3.67
C ASN A 76 -17.87 4.34 -2.67
N ALA A 77 -16.76 4.11 -1.97
CA ALA A 77 -16.16 5.13 -1.12
C ALA A 77 -15.72 6.37 -1.93
N ASN A 78 -15.73 7.53 -1.28
CA ASN A 78 -15.19 8.75 -1.89
C ASN A 78 -13.66 8.65 -2.04
N ALA A 79 -13.16 8.76 -3.27
CA ALA A 79 -11.75 8.56 -3.58
C ALA A 79 -10.80 9.52 -2.82
N LYS A 80 -11.20 10.77 -2.57
CA LYS A 80 -10.35 11.73 -1.85
C LYS A 80 -10.20 11.35 -0.38
N ILE A 81 -11.30 11.00 0.27
CA ILE A 81 -11.31 10.57 1.68
C ILE A 81 -10.54 9.25 1.82
N MET A 82 -10.78 8.31 0.92
CA MET A 82 -10.07 7.02 0.90
C MET A 82 -8.56 7.22 0.77
N ILE A 83 -8.09 8.03 -0.20
CA ILE A 83 -6.66 8.30 -0.38
C ILE A 83 -6.06 8.98 0.85
N ALA A 84 -6.75 9.94 1.46
CA ALA A 84 -6.29 10.58 2.69
C ALA A 84 -6.18 9.60 3.87
N TYR A 85 -7.13 8.68 4.00
CA TYR A 85 -7.07 7.61 4.99
C TYR A 85 -5.88 6.68 4.73
N LEU A 86 -5.75 6.17 3.49
CA LEU A 86 -4.69 5.23 3.12
C LEU A 86 -3.30 5.85 3.30
N SER A 87 -3.09 7.10 2.87
CA SER A 87 -1.80 7.78 3.04
C SER A 87 -1.43 7.97 4.51
N SER A 88 -2.40 8.33 5.36
CA SER A 88 -2.20 8.42 6.80
C SER A 88 -1.82 7.07 7.42
N GLN A 89 -2.51 5.98 7.05
CA GLN A 89 -2.18 4.65 7.55
C GLN A 89 -0.80 4.16 7.07
N ILE A 90 -0.44 4.42 5.81
CA ILE A 90 0.87 4.07 5.27
C ILE A 90 1.97 4.83 6.04
N MET A 91 1.79 6.13 6.28
CA MET A 91 2.75 6.93 7.05
C MET A 91 2.98 6.35 8.44
N ARG A 92 1.92 5.89 9.12
CA ARG A 92 2.03 5.20 10.41
C ARG A 92 2.87 3.93 10.28
N VAL A 93 2.54 3.03 9.34
CA VAL A 93 3.30 1.78 9.12
C VAL A 93 4.78 2.03 8.87
N VAL A 94 5.12 3.08 8.12
CA VAL A 94 6.51 3.44 7.83
C VAL A 94 7.26 3.88 9.10
N HIS A 95 6.65 4.73 9.92
CA HIS A 95 7.32 5.34 11.08
C HIS A 95 7.24 4.55 12.37
N GLU A 96 6.24 3.69 12.55
CA GLU A 96 6.05 2.96 13.80
C GLU A 96 6.98 1.74 13.90
N GLN A 97 7.35 1.39 15.14
CA GLN A 97 8.21 0.25 15.44
C GLN A 97 7.42 -0.98 15.91
N ASN A 98 6.15 -0.79 16.33
CA ASN A 98 5.32 -1.85 16.91
C ASN A 98 4.08 -2.14 16.06
N MET A 99 4.09 -3.27 15.35
CA MET A 99 3.01 -3.65 14.41
C MET A 99 1.77 -4.28 15.06
N GLN A 100 1.80 -4.58 16.36
CA GLN A 100 0.66 -5.17 17.08
C GLN A 100 -0.55 -4.24 17.21
N GLN A 101 -0.42 -2.93 16.94
CA GLN A 101 -1.55 -1.99 17.03
C GLN A 101 -2.41 -1.92 15.76
N TYR A 102 -2.02 -2.55 14.64
CA TYR A 102 -2.72 -2.41 13.36
C TYR A 102 -3.96 -3.31 13.20
N GLU A 103 -4.17 -4.29 14.08
CA GLU A 103 -5.41 -5.09 14.08
C GLU A 103 -6.62 -4.30 14.59
N LYS A 104 -6.38 -3.19 15.29
CA LYS A 104 -7.42 -2.37 15.90
C LYS A 104 -7.73 -1.17 14.98
N PRO A 105 -8.94 -1.08 14.40
CA PRO A 105 -9.32 0.08 13.60
C PRO A 105 -9.31 1.35 14.46
N PHE A 106 -9.09 2.53 13.86
CA PHE A 106 -9.00 3.80 14.63
C PHE A 106 -10.24 4.10 15.51
N PHE A 107 -11.37 3.49 15.18
CA PHE A 107 -12.63 3.60 15.91
C PHE A 107 -12.79 2.56 17.03
N SER A 108 -11.88 1.62 17.21
CA SER A 108 -11.97 0.59 18.27
C SER A 108 -11.75 1.15 19.68
N GLU A 109 -11.20 2.36 19.79
CA GLU A 109 -11.06 3.09 21.06
C GLU A 109 -12.29 3.95 21.39
N TRP A 110 -13.25 4.03 20.48
CA TRP A 110 -14.50 4.74 20.69
C TRP A 110 -15.45 3.79 21.40
N ASN A 111 -15.40 3.80 22.73
CA ASN A 111 -16.41 3.14 23.55
C ASN A 111 -17.77 3.78 23.23
N VAL A 112 -18.67 3.00 22.62
CA VAL A 112 -20.12 3.26 22.58
C VAL A 112 -20.77 2.45 23.68
#